data_AF-A0A6V7MDM4-F1
#
_entry.id   AF-A0A6V7MDM4-F1
#
_cell.length_a   1.000
_cell.length_b   1.000
_cell.length_c   1.000
_cell.angle_alpha   90.00
_cell.angle_beta   90.00
_cell.angle_gamma   90.00
#
_symmetry.space_group_name_H-M   'P 1'
#
loop_
_entity.id
_entity.type
_entity.pdbx_description
1 polymer ?
#
loop_
_entity_poly.entity_id
_entity_poly.type
_entity_poly.pdbx_seq_one_letter_code
_entity_poly.pdbx_strand_id
1 'polypeptide(L)'
;VQEKLEDPPALLEPVHTSICDIVDEVINTFETTRDIDALQVYKLLKNSHFRALLETHDAVVRCRKEYKSTAPTISTMPSDESTEAIRVVGLRRQENEPL
;
A
#
# COMPACT_ATOMS: atom_id res chain seq x y z
N VAL A 1 18.84 -20.29 18.33
CA VAL A 1 17.90 -20.67 17.26
C VAL A 1 17.45 -19.39 16.58
N GLN A 2 17.78 -19.22 15.30
CA GLN A 2 17.39 -18.04 14.52
C GLN A 2 15.98 -18.29 13.99
N GLU A 3 15.00 -17.51 14.43
CA GLU A 3 13.68 -17.49 13.80
C GLU A 3 13.88 -17.04 12.35
N LYS A 4 13.65 -17.95 11.40
CA LYS A 4 13.49 -17.57 10.00
C LYS A 4 12.26 -16.67 9.95
N LEU A 5 12.44 -15.38 9.72
CA LEU A 5 11.32 -14.52 9.33
C LEU A 5 10.74 -15.11 8.05
N GLU A 6 9.50 -15.56 8.13
CA GLU A 6 8.73 -15.97 6.97
C GLU A 6 8.55 -14.76 6.06
N ASP A 7 8.77 -14.95 4.75
CA ASP A 7 8.62 -13.86 3.80
C ASP A 7 7.16 -13.35 3.85
N PRO A 8 6.96 -12.02 3.92
CA PRO A 8 5.62 -11.47 3.96
C PRO A 8 4.84 -11.89 2.71
N PRO A 9 3.55 -12.20 2.84
CA PRO A 9 2.74 -12.63 1.70
C PRO A 9 2.74 -11.57 0.60
N ALA A 10 2.76 -12.03 -0.64
CA ALA A 10 2.76 -11.17 -1.81
C ALA A 10 1.56 -10.20 -1.76
N LEU A 11 1.83 -8.91 -1.99
CA LEU A 11 0.78 -7.90 -2.02
C LEU A 11 -0.13 -8.14 -3.24
N LEU A 12 -1.42 -8.31 -2.99
CA LEU A 12 -2.42 -8.47 -4.04
C LEU A 12 -2.54 -7.19 -4.87
N GLU A 13 -2.58 -7.31 -6.19
CA GLU A 13 -2.86 -6.18 -7.08
C GLU A 13 -4.37 -5.98 -7.23
N PRO A 14 -4.86 -4.73 -7.18
CA PRO A 14 -6.28 -4.44 -7.34
C PRO A 14 -6.71 -4.70 -8.79
N VAL A 15 -7.87 -5.33 -8.95
CA VAL A 15 -8.45 -5.63 -10.27
C VAL A 15 -8.92 -4.35 -10.98
N HIS A 16 -9.39 -3.37 -10.21
CA HIS A 16 -9.91 -2.10 -10.74
C HIS A 16 -9.49 -0.92 -9.87
N THR A 17 -9.51 0.30 -10.44
CA THR A 17 -9.11 1.53 -9.74
C THR A 17 -10.26 2.41 -9.29
N SER A 18 -11.45 2.21 -9.84
CA SER A 18 -12.67 2.93 -9.48
C SER A 18 -13.87 1.98 -9.45
N ILE A 19 -13.98 1.19 -8.40
CA ILE A 19 -15.09 0.24 -8.27
C ILE A 19 -16.41 0.94 -7.98
N CYS A 20 -16.37 2.12 -7.33
CA CYS A 20 -17.57 2.90 -7.06
C CYS A 20 -18.28 3.35 -8.35
N ASP A 21 -17.55 3.81 -9.36
CA ASP A 21 -18.13 4.26 -10.63
C ASP A 21 -18.86 3.11 -11.35
N ILE A 22 -18.26 1.91 -11.36
CA ILE A 22 -18.87 0.72 -11.95
C ILE A 22 -20.17 0.37 -11.21
N VAL A 23 -20.14 0.40 -9.89
CA VAL A 23 -21.30 0.05 -9.07
C VAL A 23 -22.42 1.09 -9.25
N ASP A 24 -22.09 2.36 -9.41
CA ASP A 24 -23.05 3.42 -9.71
C ASP A 24 -23.70 3.21 -11.10
N GLU A 25 -22.93 2.81 -12.11
CA GLU A 25 -23.45 2.42 -13.44
C GLU A 25 -24.40 1.20 -13.34
N VAL A 26 -24.02 0.19 -12.57
CA VAL A 26 -24.82 -1.02 -12.36
C VAL A 26 -26.13 -0.69 -11.63
N ILE A 27 -26.07 0.13 -10.59
CA ILE A 27 -27.25 0.59 -9.85
C ILE A 27 -28.21 1.34 -10.79
N ASN A 28 -27.69 2.24 -11.62
CA ASN A 28 -28.49 2.99 -12.59
C ASN A 28 -29.15 2.07 -13.62
N THR A 29 -28.43 1.03 -14.07
CA THR A 29 -28.96 0.03 -15.02
C THR A 29 -30.11 -0.78 -14.42
N PHE A 30 -30.03 -1.11 -13.13
CA PHE A 30 -31.04 -1.93 -12.45
C PHE A 30 -32.18 -1.14 -11.81
N GLU A 31 -32.16 0.18 -11.82
CA GLU A 31 -33.17 1.00 -11.15
C GLU A 31 -34.60 0.73 -11.65
N THR A 32 -34.77 0.46 -12.95
CA THR A 32 -36.09 0.21 -13.58
C THR A 32 -36.33 -1.26 -13.92
N THR A 33 -35.49 -2.18 -13.44
CA THR A 33 -35.64 -3.60 -13.75
C THR A 33 -36.89 -4.19 -13.10
N ARG A 34 -37.52 -5.16 -13.78
CA ARG A 34 -38.63 -5.96 -13.24
C ARG A 34 -38.17 -7.34 -12.76
N ASP A 35 -36.90 -7.66 -12.97
CA ASP A 35 -36.29 -8.90 -12.53
C ASP A 35 -36.07 -8.84 -11.00
N ILE A 36 -36.57 -9.86 -10.31
CA ILE A 36 -36.51 -9.97 -8.86
C ILE A 36 -35.06 -10.15 -8.39
N ASP A 37 -34.25 -10.91 -9.13
CA ASP A 37 -32.86 -11.17 -8.76
C ASP A 37 -32.02 -9.90 -8.94
N ALA A 38 -32.22 -9.19 -10.04
CA ALA A 38 -31.59 -7.89 -10.26
C ALA A 38 -31.99 -6.87 -9.20
N LEU A 39 -33.25 -6.88 -8.73
CA LEU A 39 -33.71 -6.02 -7.64
C LEU A 39 -33.04 -6.36 -6.29
N GLN A 40 -32.75 -7.64 -6.03
CA GLN A 40 -31.99 -8.03 -4.83
C GLN A 40 -30.55 -7.51 -4.89
N VAL A 41 -29.90 -7.63 -6.05
CA VAL A 41 -28.56 -7.08 -6.26
C VAL A 41 -28.58 -5.57 -6.08
N TYR A 42 -29.52 -4.86 -6.70
CA TYR A 42 -29.69 -3.41 -6.51
C TYR A 42 -29.80 -3.01 -5.04
N LYS A 43 -30.62 -3.73 -4.25
CA LYS A 43 -30.77 -3.47 -2.81
C LYS A 43 -29.49 -3.71 -2.03
N LEU A 44 -28.73 -4.76 -2.37
CA LEU A 44 -27.45 -5.07 -1.75
C LEU A 44 -26.42 -3.98 -2.05
N LEU A 45 -26.30 -3.57 -3.31
CA LEU A 45 -25.37 -2.53 -3.77
C LEU A 45 -25.66 -1.16 -3.15
N LYS A 46 -26.94 -0.86 -2.87
CA LYS A 46 -27.36 0.37 -2.17
C LYS A 46 -27.13 0.36 -0.66
N ASN A 47 -26.69 -0.74 -0.06
CA ASN A 47 -26.44 -0.80 1.38
C ASN A 47 -25.23 0.09 1.76
N SER A 48 -25.36 0.89 2.81
CA SER A 48 -24.30 1.78 3.28
C SER A 48 -23.01 1.04 3.66
N HIS A 49 -23.11 -0.17 4.23
CA HIS A 49 -21.95 -0.99 4.57
C HIS A 49 -21.22 -1.47 3.31
N PHE A 50 -21.98 -1.82 2.27
CA PHE A 50 -21.40 -2.23 0.99
C PHE A 50 -20.71 -1.03 0.33
N ARG A 51 -21.35 0.14 0.33
CA ARG A 51 -20.75 1.39 -0.16
C ARG A 51 -19.44 1.73 0.55
N ALA A 52 -19.42 1.67 1.88
CA ALA A 52 -18.22 1.95 2.67
C ALA A 52 -17.05 1.00 2.35
N LEU A 53 -17.35 -0.28 2.10
CA LEU A 53 -16.34 -1.25 1.69
C LEU A 53 -15.71 -0.88 0.34
N LEU A 54 -16.54 -0.51 -0.63
CA LEU A 54 -16.09 -0.11 -1.97
C LEU A 54 -15.30 1.21 -1.96
N GLU A 55 -15.75 2.19 -1.18
CA GLU A 55 -15.03 3.45 -1.00
C GLU A 55 -13.66 3.21 -0.35
N THR A 56 -13.59 2.29 0.62
CA THR A 56 -12.33 1.88 1.24
C THR A 56 -11.42 1.19 0.24
N HIS A 57 -11.95 0.32 -0.62
CA HIS A 57 -11.18 -0.29 -1.72
C HIS A 57 -10.54 0.79 -2.60
N ASP A 58 -11.33 1.72 -3.13
CA ASP A 58 -10.82 2.78 -4.02
C ASP A 58 -9.83 3.72 -3.31
N ALA A 59 -10.07 4.01 -2.03
CA ALA A 59 -9.13 4.77 -1.20
C ALA A 59 -7.78 4.05 -1.06
N VAL A 60 -7.78 2.74 -0.78
CA VAL A 60 -6.55 1.93 -0.67
C VAL A 60 -5.80 1.88 -2.01
N VAL A 61 -6.52 1.72 -3.13
CA VAL A 61 -5.90 1.72 -4.46
C VAL A 61 -5.24 3.06 -4.77
N ARG A 62 -5.93 4.17 -4.47
CA ARG A 62 -5.38 5.52 -4.65
C ARG A 62 -4.14 5.75 -3.78
N CYS A 63 -4.21 5.46 -2.48
CA CYS A 63 -3.07 5.58 -1.58
C CYS A 63 -1.87 4.74 -2.03
N ARG A 64 -2.10 3.53 -2.55
CA ARG A 64 -1.02 2.67 -3.06
C ARG A 64 -0.36 3.26 -4.30
N LYS A 65 -1.14 3.87 -5.20
CA LYS A 65 -0.63 4.54 -6.40
C LYS A 65 0.23 5.75 -6.02
N GLU A 66 -0.24 6.55 -5.07
CA GLU A 66 0.49 7.71 -4.53
C GLU A 66 1.81 7.26 -3.86
N TYR A 67 1.78 6.23 -3.02
CA TYR A 67 2.98 5.70 -2.36
C TYR A 67 4.01 5.14 -3.35
N LYS A 68 3.57 4.41 -4.39
CA LYS A 68 4.45 3.96 -5.48
C LYS A 68 5.08 5.16 -6.23
N SER A 69 4.40 6.30 -6.31
CA SER A 69 4.90 7.51 -6.96
C SER A 69 5.87 8.32 -6.11
N THR A 70 5.80 8.22 -4.78
CA THR A 70 6.65 8.96 -3.83
C THR A 70 7.73 8.11 -3.19
N ALA A 71 7.96 6.89 -3.68
CA ALA A 71 9.07 6.06 -3.21
C ALA A 71 10.35 6.90 -3.30
N PRO A 72 11.06 7.13 -2.18
CA PRO A 72 12.19 8.02 -2.17
C PRO A 72 13.21 7.48 -3.14
N THR A 73 13.57 8.28 -4.15
CA THR A 73 14.78 8.04 -4.93
C THR A 73 15.88 7.93 -3.91
N ILE A 74 16.39 6.71 -3.68
CA ILE A 74 17.58 6.52 -2.86
C ILE A 74 18.64 7.35 -3.58
N SER A 75 18.97 8.51 -3.03
CA SER A 75 20.01 9.37 -3.53
C SER A 75 21.29 8.57 -3.35
N THR A 76 21.68 7.86 -4.40
CA THR A 76 22.99 7.22 -4.48
C THR A 76 24.00 8.33 -4.24
N MET A 77 24.73 8.21 -3.13
CA MET A 77 25.79 9.16 -2.78
C MET A 77 26.70 9.35 -3.99
N PRO A 78 27.16 10.59 -4.29
CA PRO A 78 28.14 10.78 -5.35
C PRO A 78 29.37 9.95 -4.98
N SER A 79 29.71 8.99 -5.83
CA SER A 79 30.97 8.27 -5.77
C SER A 79 32.06 9.23 -6.24
N ASP A 80 32.58 10.04 -5.32
CA ASP A 80 33.78 10.82 -5.59
C ASP A 80 34.98 9.87 -5.46
N GLU A 81 35.68 9.66 -6.58
CA GLU A 81 36.85 8.78 -6.72
C GLU A 81 38.08 9.36 -6.01
N SER A 82 38.00 9.55 -4.70
CA SER A 82 39.16 9.75 -3.83
C SER A 82 38.90 9.03 -2.50
N THR A 83 39.16 7.72 -2.50
CA THR A 83 39.11 6.91 -1.29
C THR A 83 40.29 7.24 -0.38
N GLU A 84 40.16 8.30 0.42
CA GLU A 84 40.98 8.41 1.63
C GLU A 84 40.61 7.26 2.57
N ALA A 85 41.56 6.35 2.78
CA ALA A 85 41.39 5.19 3.63
C ALA A 85 41.24 5.63 5.10
N ILE A 86 40.01 5.72 5.58
CA ILE A 86 39.71 5.95 7.00
C ILE A 86 40.05 4.66 7.78
N ARG A 87 41.20 4.64 8.46
CA ARG A 87 41.52 3.57 9.41
C ARG A 87 40.74 3.79 10.70
N VAL A 88 39.68 3.01 10.89
CA VAL A 88 38.94 2.99 12.15
C VAL A 88 39.76 2.23 13.19
N VAL A 89 40.32 2.95 14.16
CA VAL A 89 40.99 2.37 15.33
C VAL A 89 40.03 2.44 16.51
N GLY A 90 39.53 1.30 16.97
CA GLY A 90 38.66 1.23 18.13
C GLY A 90 39.43 1.53 19.40
N LEU A 91 39.10 2.61 20.10
CA LEU A 91 39.62 2.89 21.44
C LEU A 91 38.94 1.94 22.43
N ARG A 92 39.71 1.03 23.04
CA ARG A 92 39.23 0.26 24.21
C ARG A 92 39.39 1.14 25.44
N ARG A 93 38.26 1.44 26.11
CA ARG A 93 38.26 2.07 27.44
C ARG A 93 39.07 1.21 28.41
N GLN A 94 40.09 1.80 29.03
CA GLN A 94 40.63 1.31 30.29
C GLN A 94 39.93 2.07 31.42
N GLU A 95 39.61 1.38 32.52
CA GLU A 95 38.63 1.83 33.51
C GLU A 95 39.04 3.07 34.34
N ASN A 96 40.26 3.61 34.17
CA ASN A 96 40.83 4.60 35.10
C ASN A 96 41.44 5.88 34.48
N GLU A 97 41.02 6.33 33.30
CA GLU A 97 41.42 7.68 32.83
C GLU A 97 40.24 8.47 32.22
N PRO A 98 40.05 9.76 32.58
CA PRO A 98 39.11 10.62 31.89
C PRO A 98 39.71 11.11 30.56
N LEU A 99 38.82 11.37 29.61
CA LEU A 99 39.09 11.70 28.20
C LEU A 99 39.97 12.94 27.99
#